data_AF-A0A3N5VY68-F1
#
_entry.id   AF-A0A3N5VY68-F1
#
_cell.length_a   1.000
_cell.length_b   1.000
_cell.length_c   1.000
_cell.angle_alpha   90.00
_cell.angle_beta   90.00
_cell.angle_gamma   90.00
#
_symmetry.space_group_name_H-M   'P 1'
#
loop_
_entity.id
_entity.type
_entity.pdbx_description
1 polymer ?
#
loop_
_entity_poly.entity_id
_entity_poly.type
_entity_poly.pdbx_seq_one_letter_code
_entity_poly.pdbx_strand_id
1 'polypeptide(L)'
;MKVGAYTLDLYCDNEDAPVQKFGEPLNPRAHLYNEFPHNYVGQTLRECVKTARRDGWLIGKERQLCPKCNRRGRAHGERVGVAQEAQGGAG
;
A
#
# COMPACT_ATOMS: atom_id res chain seq x y z
N MET A 1 -2.73 -18.86 29.51
CA MET A 1 -2.59 -18.33 28.13
C MET A 1 -1.86 -16.99 28.22
N LYS A 2 -0.69 -16.82 27.58
CA LYS A 2 -0.08 -15.49 27.44
C LYS A 2 -0.71 -14.83 26.22
N VAL A 3 -1.59 -13.86 26.43
CA VAL A 3 -2.17 -13.05 25.35
C VAL A 3 -1.21 -11.88 25.12
N GLY A 4 -0.26 -12.05 24.21
CA GLY A 4 0.58 -10.97 23.72
C GLY A 4 0.10 -10.56 22.34
N ALA A 5 -0.23 -9.30 22.14
CA ALA A 5 -0.47 -8.74 20.82
C ALA A 5 0.83 -8.12 20.30
N TYR A 6 1.20 -8.44 19.07
CA TYR A 6 2.25 -7.75 18.34
C TYR A 6 1.59 -6.73 17.42
N THR A 7 2.11 -5.51 17.43
CA THR A 7 1.79 -4.48 16.47
C THR A 7 3.01 -4.20 15.61
N LEU A 8 2.79 -3.92 14.33
CA LEU A 8 3.81 -3.52 13.39
C LEU A 8 3.30 -2.26 12.67
N ASP A 9 3.94 -1.14 12.96
CA ASP A 9 3.70 0.15 12.30
C ASP A 9 4.70 0.31 11.15
N LEU A 10 4.19 0.50 9.94
CA LEU A 10 5.03 0.68 8.75
C LEU A 10 4.89 2.08 8.17
N TYR A 11 6.04 2.63 7.80
CA TYR A 11 6.21 3.89 7.09
C TYR A 11 6.86 3.61 5.73
N CYS A 12 6.57 4.44 4.73
CA CYS A 12 7.15 4.28 3.40
C CYS A 12 8.45 5.08 3.29
N ASP A 13 9.55 4.42 2.95
CA ASP A 13 10.87 5.05 2.76
C ASP A 13 11.06 5.62 1.33
N ASN A 14 9.97 5.78 0.57
CA ASN A 14 10.06 6.43 -0.75
C ASN A 14 9.97 7.95 -0.59
N GLU A 15 11.13 8.59 -0.40
CA GLU A 15 11.23 10.06 -0.26
C GLU A 15 10.75 10.82 -1.51
N ASP A 16 10.86 10.21 -2.69
CA ASP A 16 10.40 10.77 -3.96
C ASP A 16 8.90 10.59 -4.21
N ALA A 17 8.15 10.00 -3.26
CA ALA A 17 6.72 9.80 -3.43
C ALA A 17 6.00 11.17 -3.48
N PRO A 18 5.16 11.43 -4.50
CA PRO A 18 4.38 12.66 -4.52
C PRO A 18 3.44 12.71 -3.31
N VAL A 19 3.17 13.89 -2.78
CA VAL A 19 2.16 14.09 -1.73
C VAL A 19 0.89 14.62 -2.38
N GLN A 20 -0.27 14.07 -2.01
CA GLN A 20 -1.55 14.53 -2.53
C GLN A 20 -1.84 15.91 -1.94
N LYS A 21 -1.92 16.93 -2.81
CA LYS A 21 -2.31 18.28 -2.40
C LYS A 21 -3.82 18.48 -2.51
N PHE A 22 -4.34 19.37 -1.68
CA PHE A 22 -5.74 19.78 -1.74
C PHE A 22 -6.02 20.51 -3.06
N GLY A 23 -7.05 20.08 -3.79
CA GLY A 23 -7.44 20.67 -5.08
C GLY A 23 -6.73 20.09 -6.32
N GLU A 24 -5.75 19.19 -6.15
CA GLU A 24 -5.15 18.46 -7.29
C GLU A 24 -5.96 17.19 -7.62
N PRO A 25 -5.96 16.73 -8.89
CA PRO A 25 -6.50 15.44 -9.26
C PRO A 25 -5.92 14.31 -8.41
N LEU A 26 -6.72 13.28 -8.13
CA LEU A 26 -6.29 12.14 -7.32
C LEU A 26 -5.13 11.40 -8.01
N ASN A 27 -3.94 11.42 -7.41
CA ASN A 27 -2.80 10.67 -7.91
C ASN A 27 -2.68 9.34 -7.14
N PRO A 28 -2.89 8.19 -7.79
CA PRO A 28 -2.83 6.88 -7.12
C PRO A 28 -1.41 6.51 -6.63
N ARG A 29 -0.39 7.28 -7.01
CA ARG A 29 0.98 7.15 -6.51
C ARG A 29 1.28 8.08 -5.34
N ALA A 30 0.41 9.05 -5.06
CA ALA A 30 0.66 10.04 -4.04
C ALA A 30 0.30 9.53 -2.65
N HIS A 31 1.12 9.93 -1.68
CA HIS A 31 0.84 9.73 -0.27
C HIS A 31 -0.13 10.80 0.24
N LEU A 32 -1.11 10.40 1.05
CA LEU A 32 -1.95 11.36 1.78
C LEU A 32 -1.21 11.90 3.00
N TYR A 33 -1.52 13.13 3.40
CA TYR A 33 -0.90 13.80 4.56
C TYR A 33 -0.95 12.96 5.85
N ASN A 34 -2.01 12.18 6.05
CA ASN A 34 -2.19 11.28 7.21
C ASN A 34 -2.29 9.80 6.80
N GLU A 35 -1.57 9.37 5.75
CA GLU A 35 -1.62 7.97 5.29
C GLU A 35 -0.93 7.00 6.25
N PHE A 36 0.17 7.43 6.89
CA PHE A 36 1.00 6.56 7.72
C PHE A 36 0.88 6.87 9.22
N PRO A 37 1.12 5.90 10.11
CA PRO A 37 1.55 4.52 9.82
C PRO A 37 0.41 3.62 9.32
N HIS A 38 0.76 2.62 8.51
CA HIS A 38 -0.11 1.46 8.32
C HIS A 38 0.16 0.46 9.45
N ASN A 39 -0.86 0.18 10.26
CA ASN A 39 -0.75 -0.69 11.43
C ASN A 39 -1.18 -2.12 11.10
N TYR A 40 -0.39 -3.09 11.56
CA TYR A 40 -0.66 -4.52 11.44
C TYR A 40 -0.62 -5.20 12.81
N VAL A 41 -1.74 -5.82 13.20
CA VAL A 41 -1.86 -6.50 14.49
C VAL A 41 -1.93 -8.01 14.32
N GLY A 42 -1.20 -8.76 15.14
CA GLY A 42 -1.16 -10.21 15.10
C GLY A 42 -0.66 -10.84 16.40
N GLN A 43 -0.66 -12.17 16.48
CA GLN A 43 -0.16 -12.90 17.65
C GLN A 43 1.37 -13.03 17.64
N THR A 44 1.99 -12.82 16.47
CA THR A 44 3.45 -12.79 16.32
C THR A 44 3.87 -11.72 15.32
N LEU A 45 5.10 -11.21 15.44
CA LEU A 45 5.68 -10.32 14.44
C LEU A 45 5.67 -10.94 13.02
N ARG A 46 5.86 -12.27 12.93
CA ARG A 46 5.84 -13.00 11.65
C ARG A 46 4.46 -12.89 10.98
N GLU A 47 3.37 -12.95 11.75
CA GLU A 47 2.03 -12.76 11.21
C GLU A 47 1.81 -11.33 10.71
N CYS A 48 2.24 -10.32 11.46
CA CYS A 48 2.15 -8.93 11.02
C CYS A 48 2.90 -8.70 9.71
N VAL A 49 4.15 -9.19 9.61
CA VAL A 49 4.96 -9.10 8.38
C VAL A 49 4.33 -9.86 7.22
N LYS A 50 3.75 -11.04 7.47
CA LYS A 50 3.06 -11.83 6.45
C LYS A 50 1.85 -11.07 5.90
N THR A 51 1.05 -10.46 6.77
CA THR A 51 -0.11 -9.66 6.38
C THR A 51 0.32 -8.42 5.58
N ALA A 52 1.31 -7.67 6.06
CA ALA A 52 1.83 -6.51 5.34
C ALA A 52 2.35 -6.87 3.93
N ARG A 53 3.09 -7.98 3.81
CA ARG A 53 3.58 -8.47 2.50
C ARG A 53 2.45 -8.86 1.56
N ARG A 54 1.39 -9.50 2.08
CA ARG A 54 0.18 -9.84 1.30
C ARG A 54 -0.49 -8.58 0.75
N ASP A 55 -0.52 -7.51 1.55
CA ASP A 55 -1.10 -6.24 1.15
C ASP A 55 -0.21 -5.44 0.18
N GLY A 56 0.99 -5.96 -0.14
CA GLY A 56 1.87 -5.40 -1.15
C GLY A 56 3.07 -4.63 -0.60
N TRP A 57 3.29 -4.63 0.72
CA TRP A 57 4.50 -4.02 1.29
C TRP A 57 5.77 -4.77 0.88
N LEU A 58 6.77 -4.02 0.46
CA LEU A 58 8.14 -4.51 0.43
C LEU A 58 8.78 -4.21 1.79
N ILE A 59 9.07 -5.24 2.58
CA ILE A 59 9.76 -5.11 3.86
C ILE A 59 11.16 -5.71 3.69
N GLY A 60 12.13 -4.85 3.40
CA GLY A 60 13.54 -5.19 3.26
C GLY A 60 14.37 -4.80 4.48
N LYS A 61 15.66 -5.15 4.47
CA LYS A 61 16.61 -4.76 5.53
C LYS A 61 16.98 -3.28 5.47
N GLU A 62 17.06 -2.73 4.26
CA GLU A 62 17.52 -1.35 4.00
C GLU A 62 16.39 -0.36 3.81
N ARG A 63 15.23 -0.82 3.33
CA ARG A 63 14.08 0.04 3.06
C ARG A 63 12.76 -0.71 3.09
N GLN A 64 11.70 0.05 3.36
CA GLN A 64 10.31 -0.37 3.42
C GLN A 64 9.52 0.43 2.39
N LEU A 65 8.86 -0.23 1.45
CA LEU A 65 8.03 0.45 0.46
C LEU A 65 6.57 0.04 0.61
N CYS A 66 5.68 1.03 0.71
CA CYS A 66 4.25 0.82 0.75
C CYS A 66 3.72 0.20 -0.56
N PRO A 67 2.48 -0.32 -0.58
CA PRO A 67 1.90 -0.92 -1.78
C PRO A 67 1.84 0.03 -2.99
N LYS A 68 1.69 1.35 -2.76
CA LYS A 68 1.72 2.35 -3.84
C LYS A 68 3.11 2.48 -4.46
N CYS A 69 4.18 2.41 -3.66
CA CYS A 69 5.56 2.62 -4.11
C CYS A 69 6.24 1.31 -4.56
N ASN A 70 5.76 0.16 -4.08
CA ASN A 70 6.26 -1.14 -4.50
C ASN A 70 5.75 -1.52 -5.90
N ARG A 71 6.56 -1.25 -6.94
CA ARG A 71 6.25 -1.58 -8.34
C ARG A 71 5.95 -3.07 -8.57
N ARG A 72 6.49 -3.98 -7.74
CA ARG A 72 6.20 -5.43 -7.83
C ARG A 72 4.82 -5.79 -7.27
N GLY A 73 4.31 -5.03 -6.29
CA GLY A 73 2.97 -5.22 -5.73
C GLY A 73 1.86 -4.83 -6.72
N ARG A 74 2.10 -3.82 -7.56
CA ARG A 74 1.12 -3.31 -8.55
C ARG A 74 0.74 -4.33 -9.63
N ALA A 75 1.65 -5.21 -10.04
CA ALA A 75 1.36 -6.24 -11.05
C ALA A 75 0.26 -7.24 -10.61
N HIS A 76 -0.05 -7.28 -9.31
CA HIS A 76 -1.11 -8.11 -8.73
C HIS A 76 -2.44 -7.36 -8.53
N GLY A 77 -2.42 -6.03 -8.36
CA GLY A 77 -3.61 -5.20 -8.12
C GLY A 77 -4.20 -4.53 -9.37
N GLU A 78 -3.40 -4.26 -10.41
CA GLU A 78 -3.86 -3.58 -11.62
C GLU A 78 -4.75 -4.46 -12.52
N ARG A 79 -4.78 -5.78 -12.28
CA ARG A 79 -5.69 -6.72 -12.95
C ARG A 79 -7.13 -6.70 -12.43
N VAL A 80 -7.41 -6.02 -11.31
CA VAL A 80 -8.73 -6.05 -10.66
C VAL A 80 -9.54 -4.77 -10.86
N GLY A 81 -8.99 -3.76 -11.55
CA GLY A 81 -9.55 -2.39 -11.58
C GLY A 81 -9.84 -1.78 -12.95
N VAL A 82 -9.70 -2.50 -14.07
CA VAL A 82 -10.09 -1.98 -15.40
C VAL A 82 -11.29 -2.75 -15.92
N ALA A 83 -12.46 -2.45 -15.36
CA ALA A 83 -13.75 -2.63 -16.00
C ALA A 83 -14.44 -1.26 -16.01
N GLN A 84 -13.87 -0.32 -16.77
CA GLN A 84 -14.50 0.95 -17.09
C GLN A 84 -14.67 1.01 -18.62
N GLU A 85 -15.92 0.79 -19.02
CA GLU A 85 -16.65 1.50 -20.08
C GLU A 85 -15.88 1.76 -21.38
N ALA A 86 -16.09 0.84 -22.33
CA ALA A 86 -15.87 1.01 -23.76
C ALA A 86 -17.14 0.47 -24.43
N GLN A 87 -17.90 1.13 -25.29
CA GLN A 87 -17.75 2.35 -26.07
C GLN A 87 -19.18 2.79 -26.46
N GLY A 88 -19.46 4.10 -26.49
CA GLY A 88 -20.42 4.63 -27.46
C GLY A 88 -19.74 4.73 -28.82
N GLY A 89 -20.43 4.39 -29.91
CA GLY A 89 -19.87 4.54 -31.25
C GLY A 89 -20.69 3.93 -32.39
N ALA A 90 -21.56 4.78 -32.96
CA ALA A 90 -21.94 4.90 -34.38
C ALA A 90 -22.39 3.66 -35.18
N GLY A 91 -23.66 3.70 -35.61
CA GLY A 91 -24.22 3.07 -36.81
C GLY A 91 -25.43 3.87 -37.26
#